data_AF-A0A4P9YH62-F1
#
_entry.id   AF-A0A4P9YH62-F1
#
_cell.length_a   1.000
_cell.length_b   1.000
_cell.length_c   1.000
_cell.angle_alpha   90.00
_cell.angle_beta   90.00
_cell.angle_gamma   90.00
#
_symmetry.space_group_name_H-M   'P 1'
#
loop_
_entity.id
_entity.type
_entity.pdbx_description
1 polymer ?
#
loop_
_entity_poly.entity_id
_entity_poly.type
_entity_poly.pdbx_seq_one_letter_code
_entity_poly.pdbx_strand_id
1 'polypeptide(L)'
;MFGQIIFFWIFKNLLWDSTFAIVIFITVLKTFINGINGGEDSNHQKCKKIKVDKNWLFVDFNYHALHHMFPDRYFGSLIKLYDYVAGTAICLRQKKVGIIGTCSDIESLILRNLSVTERLSSDIVIFNLEGRNEDLASLKDIDVLILNETEKANEYIECFLRQNSQRLYPPDIWHFQDINKKNITVAQRDDCVYRRILFDKNSIEYVDRFVFLLQRDFRVLPMISITSYIAHMLG
;
A
#
# COMPACT_ATOMS: atom_id res chain seq x y z
N MET A 1 17.57 11.45 17.18
CA MET A 1 18.12 12.76 17.60
C MET A 1 19.32 13.21 16.77
N PHE A 2 20.42 12.45 16.69
CA PHE A 2 21.68 12.92 16.07
C PHE A 2 21.52 13.40 14.61
N GLY A 3 20.82 12.62 13.77
CA GLY A 3 20.60 12.99 12.36
C GLY A 3 19.71 14.23 12.16
N GLN A 4 18.73 14.46 13.05
CA GLN A 4 17.88 15.65 12.99
C GLN A 4 18.66 16.92 13.37
N ILE A 5 19.54 16.82 14.38
CA ILE A 5 20.42 17.93 14.78
C ILE A 5 21.37 18.30 13.65
N ILE A 6 21.95 17.30 12.96
CA ILE A 6 22.82 17.52 11.78
C ILE A 6 22.03 18.17 10.63
N PHE A 7 20.83 17.66 10.31
CA PHE A 7 19.97 18.25 9.28
C PHE A 7 19.69 19.73 9.56
N PHE A 8 19.23 20.04 10.78
CA PHE A 8 18.95 21.41 11.18
C PHE A 8 20.21 22.28 11.13
N TRP A 9 21.36 21.77 11.58
CA TRP A 9 22.62 22.51 11.48
C TRP A 9 23.04 22.82 10.04
N ILE A 10 22.81 21.90 9.09
CA ILE A 10 23.08 22.10 7.65
C ILE A 10 22.15 23.16 7.05
N PHE A 11 20.87 23.15 7.41
CA PHE A 11 19.86 24.06 6.85
C PHE A 11 19.64 25.33 7.68
N LYS A 12 20.46 25.58 8.72
CA LYS A 12 20.29 26.70 9.65
C LYS A 12 20.26 28.07 8.95
N ASN A 13 20.99 28.22 7.85
CA ASN A 13 21.07 29.48 7.10
C ASN A 13 19.90 29.67 6.12
N LEU A 14 19.11 28.62 5.86
CA LEU A 14 17.93 28.65 4.98
C LEU A 14 16.65 28.98 5.77
N LEU A 15 16.66 28.73 7.07
CA LEU A 15 15.58 29.02 8.00
C LEU A 15 15.91 30.32 8.74
N TRP A 16 14.92 31.19 8.94
CA TRP A 16 15.10 32.37 9.78
C TRP A 16 15.44 31.92 11.21
N ASP A 17 16.36 32.61 11.89
CA ASP A 17 16.89 32.20 13.21
C ASP A 17 15.78 31.91 14.24
N SER A 18 14.68 32.65 14.18
CA SER A 18 13.51 32.45 15.03
C SER A 18 12.74 31.17 14.71
N THR A 19 12.56 30.85 13.42
CA THR A 19 11.93 29.59 12.97
C THR A 19 12.78 28.39 13.38
N PHE A 20 14.11 28.51 13.25
CA PHE A 20 15.05 27.48 13.66
C PHE A 20 14.93 27.17 15.16
N ALA A 21 14.97 28.22 16.00
CA ALA A 21 14.85 28.07 17.45
C ALA A 21 13.51 27.43 17.87
N ILE A 22 12.41 27.85 17.25
CA ILE A 22 11.07 27.28 17.52
C ILE A 22 11.03 25.79 17.15
N VAL A 23 11.55 25.40 15.99
CA VAL A 23 11.53 24.01 15.55
C VAL A 23 12.40 23.12 16.44
N ILE A 24 13.58 23.59 16.85
CA ILE A 24 14.43 22.87 17.80
C ILE A 24 13.72 22.71 19.14
N PHE A 25 13.13 23.79 19.68
CA PHE A 25 12.42 23.75 20.95
C PHE A 25 11.26 22.74 20.93
N ILE A 26 10.42 22.79 19.90
CA ILE A 26 9.30 21.84 19.72
C ILE A 26 9.82 20.40 19.60
N THR A 27 10.91 20.18 18.86
CA THR A 27 11.49 18.84 18.67
C THR A 27 12.05 18.27 19.97
N VAL A 28 12.80 19.08 20.73
CA VAL A 28 13.36 18.68 22.03
C VAL A 28 12.24 18.41 23.02
N LEU A 29 11.26 19.31 23.12
CA LEU A 29 10.10 19.15 24.01
C LEU A 29 9.31 17.88 23.69
N LYS A 30 9.01 17.63 22.41
CA LYS A 30 8.33 16.40 21.97
C LYS A 30 9.13 15.14 22.31
N THR A 31 10.45 15.17 22.11
CA THR A 31 11.32 14.03 22.41
C THR A 31 11.39 13.76 23.91
N PHE A 32 11.45 14.81 24.73
CA PHE A 32 11.48 14.71 26.18
C PHE A 32 10.16 14.14 26.74
N ILE A 33 9.02 14.66 26.29
CA ILE A 33 7.70 14.14 26.65
C ILE A 33 7.58 12.66 26.26
N ASN A 34 8.04 12.29 25.06
CA ASN A 34 8.05 10.90 24.62
C ASN A 34 8.92 10.00 25.52
N GLY A 35 10.10 10.48 25.92
CA GLY A 35 10.98 9.77 26.86
C GLY A 35 10.35 9.53 28.23
N ILE A 36 9.62 10.51 28.77
CA ILE A 36 8.86 10.36 30.02
C ILE A 36 7.75 9.31 29.86
N ASN A 37 7.08 9.28 28.71
CA ASN A 37 6.03 8.30 28.41
C ASN A 37 6.58 6.91 28.06
N GLY A 38 7.87 6.63 28.34
CA GLY A 38 8.48 5.33 28.06
C GLY A 38 8.64 5.01 26.57
N GLY A 39 8.66 6.04 25.72
CA GLY A 39 8.68 5.89 24.27
C GLY A 39 7.31 5.69 23.63
N GLU A 40 6.22 5.74 24.40
CA GLU A 40 4.86 5.74 23.88
C GLU A 40 4.49 7.15 23.38
N ASP A 41 4.57 7.36 22.07
CA ASP A 41 4.05 8.56 21.39
C ASP A 41 2.82 8.23 20.54
N SER A 42 2.28 9.25 19.86
CA SER A 42 1.16 9.10 18.92
C SER A 42 1.40 8.05 17.83
N ASN A 43 2.66 7.67 17.58
CA ASN A 43 3.09 6.75 16.54
C ASN A 43 3.62 5.42 17.11
N HIS A 44 3.75 5.28 18.44
CA HIS A 44 4.20 4.07 19.14
C HIS A 44 3.22 3.73 20.28
N GLN A 45 2.02 3.31 19.92
CA GLN A 45 1.00 2.79 20.83
C GLN A 45 1.00 1.26 20.86
N LYS A 46 0.57 0.66 21.98
CA LYS A 46 0.32 -0.79 22.04
C LYS A 46 -1.01 -1.09 21.37
N CYS A 47 -0.99 -1.74 20.20
CA CYS A 47 -2.19 -2.18 19.53
C CYS A 47 -2.16 -3.69 19.26
N LYS A 48 -3.31 -4.36 19.44
CA LYS A 48 -3.48 -5.78 19.13
C LYS A 48 -3.56 -6.06 17.63
N LYS A 49 -4.03 -5.08 16.84
CA LYS A 49 -4.21 -5.18 15.40
C LYS A 49 -4.07 -3.81 14.74
N ILE A 50 -3.23 -3.71 13.73
CA ILE A 50 -3.06 -2.51 12.91
C ILE A 50 -4.37 -2.29 12.14
N LYS A 51 -4.84 -1.04 12.06
CA LYS A 51 -6.02 -0.66 11.29
C LYS A 51 -5.60 -0.06 9.95
N VAL A 52 -6.58 0.11 9.06
CA VAL A 52 -6.37 0.91 7.85
C VAL A 52 -6.03 2.35 8.25
N ASP A 53 -4.91 2.85 7.75
CA ASP A 53 -4.52 4.25 7.90
C ASP A 53 -5.49 5.14 7.10
N LYS A 54 -6.11 6.10 7.80
CA LYS A 54 -7.11 7.02 7.23
C LYS A 54 -6.51 8.38 6.85
N ASN A 55 -5.27 8.65 7.26
CA ASN A 55 -4.63 9.91 6.96
C ASN A 55 -4.13 9.89 5.53
N TRP A 56 -4.14 11.02 4.84
CA TRP A 56 -3.57 11.09 3.50
C TRP A 56 -2.11 11.59 3.56
N LEU A 57 -1.84 12.71 4.21
CA LEU A 57 -0.50 13.32 4.12
C LEU A 57 0.49 12.82 5.16
N PHE A 58 0.06 12.75 6.43
CA PHE A 58 0.94 12.47 7.56
C PHE A 58 0.87 11.02 7.99
N VAL A 59 2.01 10.47 8.41
CA VAL A 59 2.13 9.13 8.98
C VAL A 59 1.41 9.09 10.32
N ASP A 60 0.46 8.17 10.46
CA ASP A 60 -0.23 7.90 11.71
C ASP A 60 0.39 6.67 12.40
N PHE A 61 -0.16 6.31 13.57
CA PHE A 61 0.24 5.10 14.29
C PHE A 61 0.22 3.85 13.42
N ASN A 62 -0.84 3.65 12.63
CA ASN A 62 -1.04 2.43 11.85
C ASN A 62 -0.01 2.33 10.73
N TYR A 63 0.23 3.43 10.02
CA TYR A 63 1.24 3.52 8.98
C TYR A 63 2.64 3.32 9.57
N HIS A 64 2.95 3.94 10.71
CA HIS A 64 4.26 3.79 11.35
C HIS A 64 4.51 2.36 11.81
N ALA A 65 3.47 1.66 12.29
CA ALA A 65 3.55 0.24 12.58
C ALA A 65 3.83 -0.60 11.31
N LEU A 66 3.21 -0.25 10.17
CA LEU A 66 3.49 -0.90 8.88
C LEU A 66 4.90 -0.60 8.36
N HIS A 67 5.45 0.59 8.62
CA HIS A 67 6.85 0.94 8.33
C HIS A 67 7.83 0.03 9.06
N HIS A 68 7.59 -0.30 10.33
CA HIS A 68 8.44 -1.24 11.06
C HIS A 68 8.33 -2.68 10.56
N MET A 69 7.13 -3.09 10.10
CA MET A 69 6.91 -4.45 9.56
C MET A 69 7.44 -4.61 8.13
N PHE A 70 7.25 -3.60 7.28
CA PHE A 70 7.53 -3.61 5.85
C PHE A 70 8.23 -2.31 5.41
N PRO A 71 9.47 -2.07 5.86
CA PRO A 71 10.18 -0.82 5.60
C PRO A 71 10.49 -0.58 4.12
N ASP A 72 10.47 -1.64 3.31
CA ASP A 72 10.65 -1.56 1.85
C ASP A 72 9.37 -1.16 1.09
N ARG A 73 8.23 -1.05 1.77
CA ARG A 73 6.91 -0.73 1.20
C ARG A 73 6.32 0.56 1.77
N TYR A 74 6.62 0.84 3.03
CA TYR A 74 6.19 2.04 3.74
C TYR A 74 7.46 2.77 4.15
N PHE A 75 8.02 3.65 3.32
CA PHE A 75 9.31 4.30 3.57
C PHE A 75 9.19 5.50 4.51
N GLY A 76 8.10 6.27 4.39
CA GLY A 76 7.91 7.49 5.15
C GLY A 76 7.81 7.25 6.65
N SER A 77 8.57 8.00 7.45
CA SER A 77 8.45 7.99 8.92
C SER A 77 7.60 9.15 9.48
N LEU A 78 7.27 10.13 8.63
CA LEU A 78 6.53 11.35 8.99
C LEU A 78 5.52 11.78 7.93
N ILE A 79 5.90 11.72 6.65
CA ILE A 79 5.08 12.15 5.51
C ILE A 79 5.02 11.01 4.49
N LYS A 80 3.84 10.77 3.92
CA LYS A 80 3.57 9.66 2.98
C LYS A 80 3.71 10.03 1.51
N LEU A 81 4.06 11.29 1.23
CA LEU A 81 4.20 11.83 -0.12
C LEU A 81 5.18 11.02 -0.97
N TYR A 82 6.32 10.63 -0.39
CA TYR A 82 7.27 9.78 -1.10
C TYR A 82 6.57 8.49 -1.52
N ASP A 83 5.94 7.77 -0.60
CA ASP A 83 5.28 6.50 -0.89
C ASP A 83 4.12 6.61 -1.89
N TYR A 84 3.46 7.78 -1.98
CA TYR A 84 2.46 8.04 -3.01
C TYR A 84 3.06 8.25 -4.39
N VAL A 85 4.04 9.14 -4.52
CA VAL A 85 4.74 9.38 -5.79
C VAL A 85 5.48 8.10 -6.23
N ALA A 86 5.94 7.35 -5.24
CA ALA A 86 6.68 6.14 -5.40
C ALA A 86 5.77 4.91 -5.64
N GLY A 87 4.50 4.92 -5.22
CA GLY A 87 3.65 3.74 -5.32
C GLY A 87 4.23 2.52 -4.59
N THR A 88 5.06 2.72 -3.56
CA THR A 88 5.72 1.65 -2.79
C THR A 88 4.70 0.80 -2.03
N ALA A 89 3.65 1.45 -1.49
CA ALA A 89 2.59 0.80 -0.74
C ALA A 89 1.64 -0.06 -1.60
N ILE A 90 1.64 0.10 -2.93
CA ILE A 90 0.83 -0.69 -3.87
C ILE A 90 1.64 -1.81 -4.55
N CYS A 91 2.92 -1.97 -4.24
CA CYS A 91 3.72 -3.05 -4.80
C CYS A 91 3.19 -4.43 -4.37
N LEU A 92 3.11 -5.37 -5.31
CA LEU A 92 2.71 -6.76 -5.04
C LEU A 92 3.90 -7.69 -4.75
N ARG A 93 5.14 -7.20 -4.82
CA ARG A 93 6.34 -8.00 -4.56
C ARG A 93 6.32 -8.58 -3.15
N GLN A 94 6.67 -9.87 -3.02
CA GLN A 94 6.68 -10.58 -1.72
C GLN A 94 5.32 -10.57 -1.02
N LYS A 95 4.24 -10.45 -1.79
CA LYS A 95 2.87 -10.64 -1.30
C LYS A 95 2.33 -11.94 -1.90
N LYS A 96 1.59 -12.71 -1.11
CA LYS A 96 0.77 -13.81 -1.64
C LYS A 96 -0.47 -13.21 -2.27
N VAL A 97 -0.66 -13.45 -3.56
CA VAL A 97 -1.74 -12.82 -4.34
C VAL A 97 -2.75 -13.89 -4.74
N GLY A 98 -3.98 -13.74 -4.26
CA GLY A 98 -5.11 -14.55 -4.67
C GLY A 98 -5.86 -13.85 -5.78
N ILE A 99 -6.13 -14.53 -6.90
CA ILE A 99 -6.95 -13.99 -7.98
C ILE A 99 -8.23 -14.81 -8.07
N ILE A 100 -9.38 -14.15 -7.93
CA ILE A 100 -10.71 -14.75 -8.10
C ILE A 100 -11.35 -14.15 -9.36
N GLY A 101 -11.64 -15.02 -10.33
CA GLY A 101 -12.33 -14.64 -11.55
C GLY A 101 -12.42 -15.79 -12.56
N THR A 102 -13.20 -15.57 -13.61
CA THR A 102 -13.40 -16.53 -14.70
C THR A 102 -12.31 -16.36 -15.76
N CYS A 103 -11.04 -16.61 -15.40
CA CYS A 103 -9.84 -16.54 -16.25
C CYS A 103 -9.99 -15.67 -17.52
N SER A 104 -10.40 -14.42 -17.35
CA SER A 104 -10.67 -13.51 -18.47
C SER A 104 -9.35 -13.04 -19.10
N ASP A 105 -9.41 -12.33 -20.23
CA ASP A 105 -8.22 -11.76 -20.89
C ASP A 105 -7.36 -10.93 -19.91
N ILE A 106 -7.99 -10.25 -18.95
CA ILE A 106 -7.32 -9.42 -17.95
C ILE A 106 -6.60 -10.27 -16.90
N GLU A 107 -7.26 -11.31 -16.38
CA GLU A 107 -6.65 -12.20 -15.40
C GLU A 107 -5.48 -12.94 -16.03
N SER A 108 -5.66 -13.43 -17.26
CA SER A 108 -4.60 -14.03 -18.06
C SER A 108 -3.45 -13.06 -18.32
N LEU A 109 -3.73 -11.77 -18.55
CA LEU A 109 -2.73 -10.74 -18.76
C LEU A 109 -1.99 -10.35 -17.47
N ILE A 110 -2.70 -10.22 -16.35
CA ILE A 110 -2.10 -10.03 -15.02
C ILE A 110 -1.19 -11.22 -14.71
N LEU A 111 -1.67 -12.44 -14.93
CA LEU A 111 -0.91 -13.67 -14.69
C LEU A 111 0.31 -13.78 -15.59
N ARG A 112 0.16 -13.50 -16.88
CA ARG A 112 1.29 -13.47 -17.83
C ARG A 112 2.34 -12.47 -17.39
N ASN A 113 1.94 -11.26 -17.00
CA ASN A 113 2.89 -10.22 -16.64
C ASN A 113 3.53 -10.46 -15.27
N LEU A 114 2.79 -11.04 -14.33
CA LEU A 114 3.36 -11.45 -13.04
C LEU A 114 4.30 -12.65 -13.18
N SER A 115 3.99 -13.64 -14.03
CA SER A 115 4.81 -14.85 -14.26
C SER A 115 6.07 -14.61 -15.10
N VAL A 116 6.01 -13.75 -16.11
CA VAL A 116 7.18 -13.30 -16.89
C VAL A 116 8.17 -12.54 -15.99
N THR A 117 7.70 -11.98 -14.89
CA THR A 117 8.53 -11.30 -13.91
C THR A 117 9.02 -12.30 -12.86
N GLU A 118 9.97 -13.18 -13.21
CA GLU A 118 10.70 -14.09 -12.28
C GLU A 118 11.32 -13.39 -11.05
N ARG A 119 11.30 -12.04 -11.02
CA ARG A 119 11.75 -11.17 -9.92
C ARG A 119 10.69 -10.85 -8.85
N LEU A 120 9.42 -11.11 -9.11
CA LEU A 120 8.37 -10.96 -8.11
C LEU A 120 8.27 -12.29 -7.35
N SER A 121 8.98 -12.40 -6.21
CA SER A 121 8.86 -13.50 -5.24
C SER A 121 7.48 -13.51 -4.56
N SER A 122 6.41 -13.45 -5.34
CA SER A 122 5.03 -13.37 -4.91
C SER A 122 4.38 -14.70 -5.24
N ASP A 123 3.90 -15.43 -4.23
CA ASP A 123 3.18 -16.68 -4.44
C ASP A 123 1.80 -16.32 -5.00
N ILE A 124 1.61 -16.53 -6.30
CA ILE A 124 0.32 -16.26 -6.96
C ILE A 124 -0.51 -17.54 -6.90
N VAL A 125 -1.71 -17.42 -6.34
CA VAL A 125 -2.68 -18.51 -6.27
C VAL A 125 -3.92 -18.08 -7.05
N ILE A 126 -4.23 -18.83 -8.10
CA ILE A 126 -5.43 -18.60 -8.92
C ILE A 126 -6.54 -19.46 -8.36
N PHE A 127 -7.66 -18.82 -8.06
CA PHE A 127 -8.89 -19.49 -7.63
C PHE A 127 -9.91 -19.38 -8.76
N ASN A 128 -10.07 -20.47 -9.51
CA ASN A 128 -11.19 -20.59 -10.43
C ASN A 128 -12.42 -21.05 -9.64
N LEU A 129 -13.12 -20.10 -9.04
CA LEU A 129 -14.28 -20.36 -8.19
C LEU A 129 -15.53 -20.58 -9.04
N GLU A 130 -15.62 -21.74 -9.70
CA GLU A 130 -16.89 -22.29 -10.19
C GLU A 130 -17.75 -22.83 -9.03
N GLY A 131 -17.80 -22.12 -7.90
CA GLY A 131 -18.71 -22.42 -6.78
C GLY A 131 -18.32 -23.59 -5.87
N ARG A 132 -17.05 -24.05 -5.86
CA ARG A 132 -16.59 -25.05 -4.88
C ARG A 132 -16.07 -24.37 -3.61
N ASN A 133 -16.74 -24.63 -2.48
CA ASN A 133 -16.39 -24.09 -1.16
C ASN A 133 -14.98 -24.49 -0.67
N GLU A 134 -14.42 -25.58 -1.21
CA GLU A 134 -13.10 -26.11 -0.86
C GLU A 134 -11.97 -25.18 -1.28
N ASP A 135 -12.14 -24.45 -2.40
CA ASP A 135 -11.16 -23.51 -2.93
C ASP A 135 -11.09 -22.20 -2.10
N LEU A 136 -12.11 -21.91 -1.28
CA LEU A 136 -12.15 -20.72 -0.43
C LEU A 136 -11.30 -20.86 0.85
N ALA A 137 -11.05 -22.08 1.33
CA ALA A 137 -10.16 -22.30 2.48
C ALA A 137 -8.71 -21.91 2.16
N SER A 138 -8.33 -22.03 0.89
CA SER A 138 -7.03 -21.67 0.35
C SER A 138 -6.78 -20.15 0.28
N LEU A 139 -7.80 -19.32 0.57
CA LEU A 139 -7.65 -17.87 0.73
C LEU A 139 -6.93 -17.47 2.02
N LYS A 140 -6.70 -18.42 2.92
CA LYS A 140 -5.93 -18.19 4.15
C LYS A 140 -4.50 -17.77 3.79
N ASP A 141 -3.97 -16.80 4.54
CA ASP A 141 -2.61 -16.27 4.39
C ASP A 141 -2.34 -15.53 3.06
N ILE A 142 -3.36 -15.32 2.22
CA ILE A 142 -3.30 -14.41 1.06
C ILE A 142 -3.24 -12.96 1.55
N ASP A 143 -2.29 -12.20 1.03
CA ASP A 143 -2.06 -10.80 1.40
C ASP A 143 -2.91 -9.84 0.57
N VAL A 144 -3.08 -10.15 -0.72
CA VAL A 144 -3.87 -9.36 -1.66
C VAL A 144 -4.85 -10.24 -2.38
N LEU A 145 -6.14 -9.92 -2.25
CA LEU A 145 -7.18 -10.51 -3.07
C LEU A 145 -7.48 -9.60 -4.26
N ILE A 146 -7.27 -10.12 -5.47
CA ILE A 146 -7.68 -9.49 -6.71
C ILE A 146 -9.03 -10.08 -7.13
N LEU A 147 -10.03 -9.20 -7.26
CA LEU A 147 -11.37 -9.53 -7.71
C LEU A 147 -11.62 -8.85 -9.05
N ASN A 148 -12.06 -9.63 -10.02
CA ASN A 148 -12.68 -9.10 -11.22
C ASN A 148 -14.20 -8.98 -11.02
N GLU A 149 -14.87 -8.35 -11.97
CA GLU A 149 -16.32 -8.15 -11.93
C GLU A 149 -17.08 -9.47 -11.77
N THR A 150 -17.66 -9.69 -10.59
CA THR A 150 -18.48 -10.87 -10.30
C THR A 150 -19.63 -10.50 -9.36
N GLU A 151 -20.81 -11.07 -9.61
CA GLU A 151 -21.99 -10.85 -8.76
C GLU A 151 -21.79 -11.39 -7.33
N LYS A 152 -20.86 -12.34 -7.16
CA LYS A 152 -20.48 -12.91 -5.87
C LYS A 152 -19.34 -12.17 -5.17
N ALA A 153 -18.94 -10.98 -5.64
CA ALA A 153 -17.78 -10.26 -5.11
C ALA A 153 -17.87 -10.06 -3.59
N ASN A 154 -19.04 -9.68 -3.08
CA ASN A 154 -19.25 -9.50 -1.64
C ASN A 154 -19.07 -10.82 -0.86
N GLU A 155 -19.55 -11.94 -1.38
CA GLU A 155 -19.40 -13.25 -0.74
C GLU A 155 -17.91 -13.65 -0.63
N TYR A 156 -17.15 -13.43 -1.70
CA TYR A 156 -15.71 -13.70 -1.72
C TYR A 156 -14.93 -12.77 -0.78
N ILE A 157 -15.32 -11.50 -0.71
CA ILE A 157 -14.73 -10.54 0.24
C ILE A 157 -14.98 -11.00 1.68
N GLU A 158 -16.23 -11.32 2.05
CA GLU A 158 -16.54 -11.77 3.41
C GLU A 158 -15.77 -13.05 3.76
N CYS A 159 -15.68 -14.00 2.83
CA CYS A 159 -14.93 -15.23 3.06
C CYS A 159 -13.44 -14.96 3.25
N PHE A 160 -12.83 -14.15 2.37
CA PHE A 160 -11.43 -13.74 2.47
C PHE A 160 -11.11 -13.05 3.79
N LEU A 161 -11.95 -12.09 4.21
CA LEU A 161 -11.78 -11.38 5.47
C LEU A 161 -11.93 -12.31 6.67
N ARG A 162 -12.87 -13.26 6.62
CA ARG A 162 -13.06 -14.26 7.67
C ARG A 162 -11.82 -15.15 7.83
N GLN A 163 -11.29 -15.68 6.73
CA GLN A 163 -10.09 -16.53 6.73
C GLN A 163 -8.84 -15.78 7.23
N ASN A 164 -8.80 -14.46 7.01
CA ASN A 164 -7.68 -13.59 7.35
C ASN A 164 -7.92 -12.71 8.59
N SER A 165 -8.96 -13.01 9.37
CA SER A 165 -9.39 -12.20 10.52
C SER A 165 -8.33 -12.08 11.62
N GLN A 166 -7.52 -13.12 11.80
CA GLN A 166 -6.45 -13.22 12.81
C GLN A 166 -5.17 -12.46 12.44
N ARG A 167 -5.09 -11.87 11.24
CA ARG A 167 -3.90 -11.13 10.82
C ARG A 167 -3.66 -9.91 11.69
N LEU A 168 -2.38 -9.62 11.92
CA LEU A 168 -1.94 -8.46 12.68
C LEU A 168 -2.21 -7.14 11.94
N TYR A 169 -2.33 -7.18 10.61
CA TYR A 169 -2.58 -6.03 9.73
C TYR A 169 -3.69 -6.34 8.72
N PRO A 170 -4.41 -5.31 8.23
CA PRO A 170 -5.52 -5.51 7.30
C PRO A 170 -4.99 -6.09 5.97
N PRO A 171 -5.66 -7.10 5.39
CA PRO A 171 -5.34 -7.55 4.05
C PRO A 171 -5.80 -6.52 3.00
N ASP A 172 -5.24 -6.62 1.80
CA ASP A 172 -5.60 -5.76 0.67
C ASP A 172 -6.66 -6.44 -0.21
N ILE A 173 -7.64 -5.68 -0.67
CA ILE A 173 -8.64 -6.11 -1.66
C ILE A 173 -8.59 -5.16 -2.84
N TRP A 174 -8.35 -5.71 -4.02
CA TRP A 174 -8.20 -4.98 -5.26
C TRP A 174 -9.34 -5.39 -6.18
N HIS A 175 -10.33 -4.51 -6.31
CA HIS A 175 -11.48 -4.76 -7.16
C HIS A 175 -11.33 -4.01 -8.48
N PHE A 176 -11.23 -4.79 -9.55
CA PHE A 176 -11.15 -4.30 -10.91
C PHE A 176 -12.56 -4.11 -11.44
N GLN A 177 -12.82 -2.89 -11.91
CA GLN A 177 -14.09 -2.56 -12.54
C GLN A 177 -13.89 -1.92 -13.92
N ASP A 178 -14.65 -2.43 -14.89
CA ASP A 178 -14.77 -1.82 -16.21
C ASP A 178 -15.56 -0.51 -16.10
N ILE A 179 -14.98 0.58 -16.60
CA ILE A 179 -15.61 1.90 -16.58
C ILE A 179 -16.93 1.93 -17.36
N ASN A 180 -17.12 1.03 -18.33
CA ASN A 180 -18.30 0.98 -19.18
C ASN A 180 -19.47 0.20 -18.55
N LYS A 181 -19.25 -0.43 -17.40
CA LYS A 181 -20.26 -1.26 -16.73
C LYS A 181 -20.78 -0.62 -15.45
N LYS A 182 -21.93 -1.13 -15.01
CA LYS A 182 -22.65 -0.63 -13.83
C LYS A 182 -21.74 -0.64 -12.60
N ASN A 183 -21.83 0.44 -11.82
CA ASN A 183 -21.06 0.59 -10.59
C ASN A 183 -21.43 -0.49 -9.56
N ILE A 184 -20.45 -1.31 -9.16
CA ILE A 184 -20.59 -2.24 -8.04
C ILE A 184 -19.88 -1.57 -6.85
N THR A 185 -20.68 -0.96 -5.98
CA THR A 185 -20.17 -0.31 -4.78
C THR A 185 -19.99 -1.36 -3.69
N VAL A 186 -18.73 -1.62 -3.31
CA VAL A 186 -18.41 -2.35 -2.08
C VAL A 186 -18.26 -1.33 -0.96
N ALA A 187 -18.87 -1.60 0.20
CA ALA A 187 -18.76 -0.72 1.36
C ALA A 187 -17.30 -0.64 1.85
N GLN A 188 -16.83 0.56 2.19
CA GLN A 188 -15.53 0.72 2.84
C GLN A 188 -15.58 0.10 4.24
N ARG A 189 -14.53 -0.64 4.59
CA ARG A 189 -14.39 -1.30 5.89
C ARG A 189 -13.05 -0.97 6.52
N ASP A 190 -13.03 -0.97 7.85
CA ASP A 190 -11.82 -0.65 8.64
C ASP A 190 -10.89 -1.86 8.83
N ASP A 191 -11.33 -3.06 8.45
CA ASP A 191 -10.62 -4.32 8.59
C ASP A 191 -9.85 -4.76 7.33
N CYS A 192 -9.92 -3.98 6.24
CA CYS A 192 -9.22 -4.25 4.98
C CYS A 192 -8.88 -2.97 4.20
N VAL A 193 -7.78 -3.01 3.44
CA VAL A 193 -7.46 -1.93 2.51
C VAL A 193 -8.16 -2.21 1.17
N TYR A 194 -9.27 -1.53 0.95
CA TYR A 194 -10.02 -1.68 -0.31
C TYR A 194 -9.53 -0.69 -1.37
N ARG A 195 -9.16 -1.21 -2.53
CA ARG A 195 -8.69 -0.46 -3.70
C ARG A 195 -9.60 -0.77 -4.88
N ARG A 196 -10.26 0.26 -5.40
CA ARG A 196 -11.02 0.17 -6.64
C ARG A 196 -10.12 0.59 -7.79
N ILE A 197 -9.92 -0.31 -8.75
CA ILE A 197 -9.12 -0.07 -9.94
C ILE A 197 -10.06 0.00 -11.12
N LEU A 198 -10.21 1.20 -11.66
CA LEU A 198 -11.01 1.44 -12.86
C LEU A 198 -10.14 1.17 -14.07
N PHE A 199 -10.67 0.43 -15.03
CA PHE A 199 -9.98 0.13 -16.28
C PHE A 199 -10.95 0.16 -17.46
N ASP A 200 -10.41 0.40 -18.65
CA ASP A 200 -11.13 0.25 -19.91
C ASP A 200 -10.62 -0.99 -20.63
N LYS A 201 -11.48 -1.98 -20.86
CA LYS A 201 -11.13 -3.22 -21.57
C LYS A 201 -10.58 -2.97 -22.96
N ASN A 202 -10.97 -1.85 -23.57
CA ASN A 202 -10.59 -1.53 -24.94
C ASN A 202 -9.26 -0.76 -25.02
N SER A 203 -8.65 -0.41 -23.88
CA SER A 203 -7.41 0.37 -23.81
C SER A 203 -6.25 -0.45 -23.24
N ILE A 204 -5.36 -0.88 -24.13
CA ILE A 204 -4.13 -1.63 -23.80
C ILE A 204 -3.19 -0.80 -22.89
N GLU A 205 -3.18 0.53 -23.04
CA GLU A 205 -2.31 1.44 -22.30
C GLU A 205 -2.54 1.41 -20.78
N TYR A 206 -3.77 1.13 -20.33
CA TYR A 206 -4.08 1.03 -18.91
C TYR A 206 -3.47 -0.21 -18.26
N VAL A 207 -3.38 -1.31 -19.01
CA VAL A 207 -2.82 -2.55 -18.47
C VAL A 207 -1.31 -2.41 -18.28
N ASP A 208 -0.62 -1.78 -19.21
CA ASP A 208 0.83 -1.54 -19.09
C ASP A 208 1.15 -0.60 -17.93
N ARG A 209 0.38 0.48 -17.75
CA ARG A 209 0.54 1.38 -16.58
C ARG A 209 0.26 0.66 -15.26
N PHE A 210 -0.76 -0.20 -15.23
CA PHE A 210 -1.09 -0.99 -14.06
C PHE A 210 0.03 -1.96 -13.69
N VAL A 211 0.55 -2.70 -14.69
CA VAL A 211 1.66 -3.63 -14.54
C VAL A 211 2.93 -2.92 -14.06
N PHE A 212 3.21 -1.72 -14.57
CA PHE A 212 4.30 -0.88 -14.09
C PHE A 212 4.19 -0.58 -12.58
N LEU A 213 2.98 -0.27 -12.10
CA LEU A 213 2.75 -0.02 -10.66
C LEU A 213 2.90 -1.29 -9.82
N LEU A 214 2.56 -2.46 -10.37
CA LEU A 214 2.75 -3.76 -9.71
C LEU A 214 4.23 -4.14 -9.54
N GLN A 215 5.07 -3.74 -10.49
CA GLN A 215 6.43 -4.24 -10.68
C GLN A 215 7.53 -3.45 -9.95
N ARG A 216 7.24 -2.29 -9.37
CA ARG A 216 8.28 -1.33 -8.95
C ARG A 216 9.28 -1.92 -7.93
N ASP A 217 10.49 -2.27 -8.41
CA ASP A 217 11.65 -2.64 -7.58
C ASP A 217 12.58 -1.44 -7.40
N PHE A 218 12.58 -0.88 -6.20
CA PHE A 218 13.37 0.31 -5.86
C PHE A 218 14.83 0.02 -5.55
N ARG A 219 15.26 -1.24 -5.47
CA ARG A 219 16.67 -1.56 -5.27
C ARG A 219 17.51 -1.27 -6.51
N VAL A 220 16.89 -0.95 -7.66
CA VAL A 220 17.56 -0.75 -8.96
C VAL A 220 17.13 0.56 -9.64
N LEU A 221 16.75 1.60 -8.89
CA LEU A 221 16.69 2.94 -9.48
C LEU A 221 18.10 3.56 -9.43
N PRO A 222 18.81 3.75 -10.57
CA PRO A 222 19.77 4.85 -10.62
C PRO A 222 18.96 6.12 -10.32
N MET A 223 19.56 7.09 -9.61
CA MET A 223 18.96 8.39 -9.31
C MET A 223 18.49 9.09 -10.60
N ILE A 224 17.31 8.74 -11.11
CA ILE A 224 16.63 9.52 -12.14
C ILE A 224 15.83 10.54 -11.36
N SER A 225 16.30 11.77 -11.48
CA SER A 225 15.82 12.93 -10.76
C SER A 225 14.30 13.00 -10.71
N ILE A 226 13.77 13.12 -9.48
CA ILE A 226 12.36 13.33 -9.14
C ILE A 226 11.74 14.48 -9.97
N THR A 227 12.56 15.41 -10.49
CA THR A 227 12.12 16.53 -11.33
C THR A 227 11.52 16.13 -12.68
N SER A 228 12.02 15.07 -13.34
CA SER A 228 11.49 14.66 -14.65
C SER A 228 10.09 14.04 -14.56
N TYR A 229 9.74 13.44 -13.42
CA TYR A 229 8.44 12.80 -13.23
C TYR A 229 7.33 13.79 -12.84
N ILE A 230 7.66 14.80 -12.02
CA ILE A 230 6.71 15.88 -11.69
C ILE A 230 6.33 16.68 -12.94
N ALA A 231 7.30 16.92 -13.84
CA ALA A 231 7.04 17.60 -15.11
C ALA A 231 6.09 16.82 -16.05
N HIS A 232 6.09 15.49 -15.96
CA HIS A 232 5.23 14.64 -16.80
C HIS A 232 3.81 14.43 -16.22
N MET A 233 3.64 14.64 -14.91
CA MET A 233 2.33 14.56 -14.24
C MET A 233 1.56 15.89 -14.25
N LEU A 234 2.25 17.01 -14.52
CA LEU A 234 1.68 18.37 -14.55
C LEU A 234 1.51 18.91 -15.98
N GLY A 235 1.77 18.10 -17.00
CA GLY A 235 1.58 18.42 -18.42
C GLY A 235 0.32 17.79 -18.98
#